data_AF-A0A5Y6PI34-F1
#
_entry.id   AF-A0A5Y6PI34-F1
#
_cell.length_a   1.000
_cell.length_b   1.000
_cell.length_c   1.000
_cell.angle_alpha   90.00
_cell.angle_beta   90.00
_cell.angle_gamma   90.00
#
_symmetry.space_group_name_H-M   'P 1'
#
loop_
_entity.id
_entity.type
_entity.pdbx_description
1 polymer ?
#
loop_
_entity_poly.entity_id
_entity_poly.type
_entity_poly.pdbx_seq_one_letter_code
_entity_poly.pdbx_strand_id
1 'polypeptide(L)'
;FYTGQKSTLVEFKEWQSIYLKDPIKGAIAPWTKAEKAYYKSLKTKRERYKYLAIRSGLRSVVIDIPYDAYANVDEKGRLVNEDYAYIYDEVSSHRGTLKSYSFFNEWELSALLLGNIKASPTAAVGFKARQQQALFLQAQLGDKNAFKSLGLAVLCSNSFLTGQHWNKLRAKMIYDLHDYHYESLLDEFGM
;
A
#
# COMPACT_ATOMS: atom_id res chain seq x y z
N PHE A 1 15.98 -50.15 -2.09
CA PHE A 1 15.35 -49.20 -1.16
C PHE A 1 16.30 -48.95 -0.01
N TYR A 2 16.83 -47.74 0.15
CA TYR A 2 17.81 -47.41 1.17
C TYR A 2 17.12 -47.14 2.52
N THR A 3 17.14 -48.12 3.43
CA THR A 3 16.66 -47.97 4.80
C THR A 3 17.78 -47.43 5.68
N GLY A 4 17.65 -46.19 6.17
CA GLY A 4 18.61 -45.59 7.12
C GLY A 4 18.68 -44.06 7.17
N GLN A 5 18.01 -43.31 6.30
CA GLN A 5 17.95 -41.86 6.43
C GLN A 5 16.95 -41.46 7.53
N LYS A 6 17.38 -40.63 8.49
CA LYS A 6 16.49 -40.00 9.48
C LYS A 6 15.34 -39.34 8.73
N SER A 7 14.11 -39.71 9.09
CA SER A 7 12.92 -39.16 8.46
C SER A 7 12.80 -37.67 8.80
N THR A 8 12.98 -36.80 7.80
CA THR A 8 12.68 -35.36 7.91
C THR A 8 11.18 -35.10 8.01
N LEU A 9 10.34 -36.13 8.05
CA LEU A 9 8.89 -36.02 8.17
C LEU A 9 8.46 -35.29 9.44
N VAL A 10 9.20 -35.45 10.54
CA VAL A 10 8.89 -34.75 11.80
C VAL A 10 9.16 -33.25 11.66
N GLU A 11 10.36 -32.88 11.20
CA GLU A 11 10.75 -31.49 10.92
C GLU A 11 9.83 -30.84 9.87
N PHE A 12 9.45 -31.60 8.84
CA PHE A 12 8.51 -31.17 7.80
C PHE A 12 7.11 -30.96 8.37
N LYS A 13 6.60 -31.84 9.25
CA LYS A 13 5.30 -31.67 9.90
C LYS A 13 5.29 -30.49 10.87
N GLU A 14 6.37 -30.26 11.60
CA GLU A 14 6.52 -29.07 12.45
C GLU A 14 6.52 -27.79 11.60
N TRP A 15 7.33 -27.74 10.55
CA TRP A 15 7.33 -26.63 9.59
C TRP A 15 5.96 -26.42 8.96
N GLN A 16 5.29 -27.49 8.52
CA GLN A 16 3.95 -27.47 7.95
C GLN A 16 2.93 -26.91 8.94
N SER A 17 3.01 -27.29 10.22
CA SER A 17 2.11 -26.79 11.26
C SER A 17 2.32 -25.32 11.63
N ILE A 18 3.49 -24.75 11.32
CA ILE A 18 3.79 -23.33 11.52
C ILE A 18 3.32 -22.51 10.31
N TYR A 19 3.59 -22.99 9.09
CA TYR A 19 3.44 -22.22 7.87
C TYR A 19 2.15 -22.51 7.07
N LEU A 20 1.52 -23.68 7.24
CA LEU A 20 0.24 -24.02 6.62
C LEU A 20 -0.95 -23.88 7.58
N LYS A 21 -0.76 -23.24 8.74
CA LYS A 21 -1.90 -22.78 9.53
C LYS A 21 -2.69 -21.79 8.69
N ASP A 22 -3.98 -22.05 8.53
CA ASP A 22 -4.89 -21.04 8.01
C ASP A 22 -4.68 -19.76 8.84
N PRO A 23 -4.52 -18.59 8.18
CA PRO A 23 -4.41 -17.34 8.91
C PRO A 23 -5.62 -17.26 9.85
N ILE A 24 -5.39 -16.90 11.12
CA ILE A 24 -6.45 -16.79 12.12
C ILE A 24 -7.55 -15.91 11.52
N LYS A 25 -8.73 -16.51 11.26
CA LYS A 25 -9.88 -15.77 10.76
C LYS A 25 -10.19 -14.66 11.75
N GLY A 26 -9.95 -13.41 11.36
CA GLY A 26 -10.13 -12.23 12.21
C GLY A 26 -8.86 -11.58 12.76
N ALA A 27 -7.66 -12.14 12.53
CA ALA A 27 -6.38 -11.53 12.93
C ALA A 27 -5.67 -10.79 11.78
N ILE A 28 -6.43 -10.08 10.93
CA ILE A 28 -5.87 -8.89 10.27
C ILE A 28 -5.73 -7.90 11.42
N ALA A 29 -4.53 -7.37 11.72
CA ALA A 29 -4.34 -6.41 12.80
C ALA A 29 -5.41 -5.30 12.70
N PRO A 30 -6.52 -5.40 13.46
CA PRO A 30 -7.66 -4.54 13.22
C PRO A 30 -7.27 -3.20 13.81
N TRP A 31 -7.69 -2.12 13.16
CA TRP A 31 -7.59 -0.81 13.78
C TRP A 31 -8.17 -0.87 15.20
N THR A 32 -7.38 -0.48 16.19
CA THR A 32 -7.84 -0.43 17.57
C THR A 32 -8.96 0.59 17.69
N LYS A 33 -9.78 0.49 18.75
CA LYS A 33 -10.84 1.47 18.99
C LYS A 33 -10.29 2.91 19.09
N ALA A 34 -9.10 3.06 19.70
CA ALA A 34 -8.41 4.34 19.81
C ALA A 34 -7.95 4.88 18.45
N GLU A 35 -7.36 4.03 17.59
CA GLU A 35 -6.93 4.43 16.24
C GLU A 35 -8.11 4.88 15.38
N LYS A 36 -9.23 4.14 15.43
CA LYS A 36 -10.46 4.53 14.72
C LYS A 36 -11.00 5.86 15.22
N ALA A 37 -11.02 6.06 16.54
CA ALA A 37 -11.48 7.32 17.14
C ALA A 37 -10.58 8.49 16.75
N TYR A 38 -9.26 8.31 16.79
CA TYR A 38 -8.28 9.32 16.38
C TYR A 38 -8.45 9.71 14.91
N TYR A 39 -8.51 8.73 14.00
CA TYR A 39 -8.70 9.01 12.58
C TYR A 39 -10.01 9.74 12.27
N LYS A 40 -11.11 9.35 12.93
CA LYS A 40 -12.40 10.06 12.81
C LYS A 40 -12.37 11.47 13.40
N SER A 41 -11.45 11.77 14.32
CA SER A 41 -11.32 13.10 14.89
C SER A 41 -10.64 14.11 13.95
N LEU A 42 -9.89 13.62 12.95
CA LEU A 42 -9.18 14.44 11.95
C LEU A 42 -10.19 15.20 11.07
N LYS A 43 -9.94 16.50 10.90
CA LYS A 43 -10.88 17.49 10.36
C LYS A 43 -10.61 17.86 8.91
N THR A 44 -9.45 17.50 8.38
CA THR A 44 -9.08 17.82 7.01
C THR A 44 -8.68 16.57 6.23
N LYS A 45 -8.91 16.61 4.91
CA LYS A 45 -8.42 15.59 3.98
C LYS A 45 -6.91 15.38 4.14
N ARG A 46 -6.17 16.47 4.31
CA ARG A 46 -4.71 16.44 4.53
C ARG A 46 -4.31 15.66 5.77
N GLU A 47 -4.96 15.90 6.91
CA GLU A 47 -4.66 15.20 8.16
C GLU A 47 -4.92 13.69 8.03
N ARG A 48 -6.04 13.30 7.41
CA ARG A 48 -6.37 11.90 7.15
C ARG A 48 -5.37 11.23 6.21
N TYR A 49 -4.97 11.94 5.16
CA TYR A 49 -3.92 11.50 4.25
C TYR A 49 -2.63 11.24 5.01
N LYS A 50 -2.12 12.24 5.74
CA LYS A 50 -0.88 12.16 6.51
C LYS A 50 -0.93 11.00 7.48
N TYR A 51 -2.06 10.80 8.17
CA TYR A 51 -2.25 9.67 9.08
C TYR A 51 -2.16 8.32 8.35
N LEU A 52 -2.88 8.13 7.24
CA LEU A 52 -2.84 6.89 6.46
C LEU A 52 -1.45 6.62 5.90
N ALA A 53 -0.77 7.65 5.38
CA ALA A 53 0.59 7.56 4.90
C ALA A 53 1.58 7.13 6.01
N ILE A 54 1.49 7.71 7.21
CA ILE A 54 2.32 7.32 8.35
C ILE A 54 1.99 5.89 8.80
N ARG A 55 0.69 5.58 8.96
CA ARG A 55 0.20 4.25 9.36
C ARG A 55 0.58 3.16 8.37
N SER A 56 0.67 3.51 7.09
CA SER A 56 1.09 2.57 6.06
C SER A 56 2.47 2.02 6.36
N GLY A 57 3.35 2.75 7.04
CA GLY A 57 4.74 2.35 7.31
C GLY A 57 5.69 2.53 6.12
N LEU A 58 5.21 3.09 5.00
CA LEU A 58 6.04 3.41 3.84
C LEU A 58 6.97 4.60 4.15
N ARG A 59 8.22 4.49 3.71
CA ARG A 59 9.27 5.53 3.79
C ARG A 59 10.00 5.56 2.47
N SER A 60 10.32 6.73 1.94
CA SER A 60 11.20 6.84 0.77
C SER A 60 12.60 6.32 1.09
N VAL A 61 13.28 5.76 0.08
CA VAL A 61 14.71 5.41 0.15
C VAL A 61 15.62 6.36 -0.65
N VAL A 62 15.02 7.28 -1.41
CA VAL A 62 15.75 8.22 -2.28
C VAL A 62 15.90 9.60 -1.65
N ILE A 63 15.05 9.94 -0.69
CA ILE A 63 15.11 11.18 0.09
C ILE A 63 14.48 10.97 1.46
N ASP A 64 15.07 11.56 2.49
CA ASP A 64 14.46 11.59 3.82
C ASP A 64 13.33 12.62 3.86
N ILE A 65 12.09 12.13 4.01
CA ILE A 65 10.90 12.98 4.07
C ILE A 65 10.41 13.01 5.53
N PRO A 66 10.51 14.14 6.24
CA PRO A 66 9.94 14.28 7.57
C PRO A 66 8.40 14.17 7.51
N TYR A 67 7.77 13.69 8.57
CA TYR A 67 6.30 13.53 8.59
C TYR A 67 5.56 14.84 8.39
N ASP A 68 6.16 15.97 8.74
CA ASP A 68 5.57 17.29 8.53
C ASP A 68 5.51 17.73 7.07
N ALA A 69 6.34 17.13 6.21
CA ALA A 69 6.26 17.29 4.77
C ALA A 69 5.18 16.38 4.12
N TYR A 70 4.60 15.42 4.84
CA TYR A 70 3.61 14.50 4.25
C TYR A 70 2.32 15.24 3.94
N ALA A 71 1.87 15.16 2.69
CA ALA A 71 0.71 15.88 2.17
C ALA A 71 0.72 17.38 2.54
N ASN A 72 1.87 18.04 2.56
CA ASN A 72 2.06 19.45 2.90
C ASN A 72 1.51 20.43 1.84
N VAL A 73 0.45 20.07 1.13
CA VAL A 73 -0.27 20.92 0.17
C VAL A 73 -1.69 21.21 0.66
N ASP A 74 -2.15 22.43 0.47
CA ASP A 74 -3.54 22.83 0.71
C ASP A 74 -4.47 22.37 -0.43
N GLU A 75 -5.78 22.60 -0.28
CA GLU A 75 -6.79 22.24 -1.29
C GLU A 75 -6.61 23.00 -2.62
N LYS A 76 -5.83 24.09 -2.62
CA LYS A 76 -5.49 24.88 -3.82
C LYS A 76 -4.16 24.45 -4.43
N GLY A 77 -3.51 23.41 -3.88
CA GLY A 77 -2.23 22.90 -4.35
C GLY A 77 -1.01 23.71 -3.91
N ARG A 78 -1.15 24.61 -2.94
CA ARG A 78 -0.04 25.42 -2.42
C ARG A 78 0.58 24.76 -1.21
N LEU A 79 1.89 24.92 -1.02
CA LEU A 79 2.57 24.40 0.16
C LEU A 79 2.06 25.10 1.42
N VAL A 80 1.78 24.33 2.47
CA VAL A 80 1.37 24.90 3.77
C VAL A 80 2.57 25.36 4.57
N ASN A 81 3.66 24.59 4.55
CA ASN A 81 4.96 25.00 5.05
C ASN A 81 5.98 25.06 3.91
N GLU A 82 6.50 26.25 3.63
CA GLU A 82 7.49 26.47 2.58
C GLU A 82 8.89 25.92 2.94
N ASP A 83 9.18 25.64 4.21
CA ASP A 83 10.45 25.05 4.64
C ASP A 83 10.74 23.70 3.96
N TYR A 84 9.69 23.00 3.52
CA TYR A 84 9.78 21.72 2.83
C TYR A 84 9.69 21.82 1.30
N ALA A 85 9.66 23.02 0.73
CA ALA A 85 9.54 23.21 -0.72
C ALA A 85 10.61 22.45 -1.50
N TYR A 86 11.85 22.46 -1.00
CA TYR A 86 12.96 21.75 -1.62
C TYR A 86 12.71 20.24 -1.79
N ILE A 87 11.96 19.60 -0.87
CA ILE A 87 11.63 18.17 -0.95
C ILE A 87 10.65 17.92 -2.09
N TYR A 88 9.67 18.81 -2.26
CA TYR A 88 8.69 18.73 -3.34
C TYR A 88 9.35 18.93 -4.70
N ASP A 89 10.25 19.91 -4.80
CA ASP A 89 11.02 20.20 -6.01
C ASP A 89 11.97 19.04 -6.37
N GLU A 90 12.68 18.50 -5.38
CA GLU A 90 13.59 17.36 -5.56
C GLU A 90 12.83 16.12 -6.05
N VAL A 91 11.69 15.81 -5.44
CA VAL A 91 10.85 14.69 -5.90
C VAL A 91 10.31 14.96 -7.30
N SER A 92 9.75 16.14 -7.56
CA SER A 92 9.14 16.46 -8.85
C SER A 92 10.16 16.44 -10.00
N SER A 93 11.37 16.93 -9.79
CA SER A 93 12.43 16.99 -10.79
C SER A 93 12.96 15.60 -11.20
N HIS A 94 12.88 14.61 -10.30
CA HIS A 94 13.35 13.25 -10.57
C HIS A 94 12.25 12.30 -11.07
N ARG A 95 10.97 12.67 -10.92
CA ARG A 95 9.87 11.90 -11.50
C ARG A 95 9.96 11.87 -13.02
N GLY A 96 9.65 10.71 -13.60
CA GLY A 96 9.76 10.50 -15.06
C GLY A 96 11.19 10.35 -15.57
N THR A 97 12.22 10.44 -14.71
CA THR A 97 13.60 10.13 -15.11
C THR A 97 13.81 8.62 -15.10
N LEU A 98 14.07 8.03 -16.27
CA LEU A 98 14.25 6.58 -16.42
C LEU A 98 15.71 6.18 -16.22
N LYS A 99 16.24 6.34 -15.00
CA LYS A 99 17.53 5.72 -14.62
C LYS A 99 17.37 4.20 -14.46
N SER A 100 16.29 3.78 -13.82
CA SER A 100 15.80 2.38 -13.77
C SER A 100 14.35 2.36 -13.29
N TYR A 101 13.62 1.26 -13.51
CA TYR A 101 12.26 1.10 -12.97
C TYR A 101 12.23 1.13 -11.43
N SER A 102 13.27 0.63 -10.76
CA SER A 102 13.38 0.69 -9.29
C SER A 102 13.55 2.13 -8.81
N PHE A 103 14.39 2.90 -9.50
CA PHE A 103 14.59 4.32 -9.20
C PHE A 103 13.30 5.11 -9.42
N PHE A 104 12.65 4.91 -10.56
CA PHE A 104 11.35 5.52 -10.88
C PHE A 104 10.29 5.23 -9.79
N ASN A 105 10.16 3.97 -9.38
CA ASN A 105 9.18 3.57 -8.37
C ASN A 105 9.40 4.25 -7.01
N GLU A 106 10.65 4.48 -6.60
CA GLU A 106 10.93 5.13 -5.32
C GLU A 106 10.62 6.63 -5.35
N TRP A 107 10.78 7.29 -6.50
CA TRP A 107 10.29 8.66 -6.68
C TRP A 107 8.77 8.76 -6.75
N GLU A 108 8.10 7.79 -7.40
CA GLU A 108 6.63 7.73 -7.38
C GLU A 108 6.10 7.46 -5.97
N LEU A 109 6.76 6.60 -5.20
CA LEU A 109 6.41 6.40 -3.79
C LEU A 109 6.63 7.68 -2.97
N SER A 110 7.73 8.39 -3.19
CA SER A 110 8.00 9.68 -2.52
C SER A 110 6.89 10.68 -2.83
N ALA A 111 6.48 10.78 -4.10
CA ALA A 111 5.38 11.64 -4.52
C ALA A 111 4.03 11.23 -3.91
N LEU A 112 3.77 9.92 -3.76
CA LEU A 112 2.61 9.41 -3.04
C LEU A 112 2.63 9.89 -1.58
N LEU A 113 3.76 9.84 -0.88
CA LEU A 113 3.84 10.33 0.51
C LEU A 113 3.64 11.85 0.62
N LEU A 114 4.03 12.61 -0.41
CA LEU A 114 3.88 14.06 -0.49
C LEU A 114 2.48 14.54 -0.91
N GLY A 115 1.55 13.63 -1.23
CA GLY A 115 0.15 13.95 -1.51
C GLY A 115 -0.34 13.63 -2.93
N ASN A 116 0.52 13.14 -3.81
CA ASN A 116 0.11 12.76 -5.16
C ASN A 116 -0.49 11.34 -5.17
N ILE A 117 -1.82 11.24 -4.97
CA ILE A 117 -2.55 9.96 -4.93
C ILE A 117 -2.34 9.14 -6.21
N LYS A 118 -2.12 9.77 -7.37
CA LYS A 118 -1.94 9.04 -8.64
C LYS A 118 -0.52 8.51 -8.81
N ALA A 119 0.44 8.99 -8.03
CA ALA A 119 1.78 8.46 -8.01
C ALA A 119 1.77 7.13 -7.25
N SER A 120 2.19 6.03 -7.89
CA SER A 120 2.20 4.72 -7.25
C SER A 120 3.27 3.83 -7.87
N PRO A 121 4.09 3.15 -7.07
CA PRO A 121 5.11 2.27 -7.59
C PRO A 121 4.50 1.06 -8.30
N THR A 122 5.17 0.59 -9.34
CA THR A 122 4.76 -0.59 -10.14
C THR A 122 5.37 -1.88 -9.60
N ALA A 123 4.74 -3.03 -9.85
CA ALA A 123 5.25 -4.33 -9.40
C ALA A 123 6.45 -4.85 -10.23
N ALA A 124 6.87 -4.13 -11.27
CA ALA A 124 7.76 -4.62 -12.33
C ALA A 124 9.20 -4.95 -11.90
N VAL A 125 9.60 -4.66 -10.66
CA VAL A 125 11.00 -4.73 -10.19
C VAL A 125 11.20 -5.56 -8.91
N GLY A 126 10.28 -6.45 -8.57
CA GLY A 126 10.48 -7.42 -7.47
C GLY A 126 10.23 -6.89 -6.05
N PHE A 127 9.95 -5.60 -5.86
CA PHE A 127 9.52 -5.01 -4.57
C PHE A 127 8.03 -5.24 -4.26
N LYS A 128 7.61 -6.51 -4.30
CA LYS A 128 6.21 -6.93 -4.28
C LYS A 128 5.45 -6.49 -3.03
N ALA A 129 6.02 -6.72 -1.85
CA ALA A 129 5.37 -6.36 -0.57
C ALA A 129 5.16 -4.84 -0.45
N ARG A 130 6.16 -4.06 -0.82
CA ARG A 130 6.15 -2.60 -0.78
C ARG A 130 5.18 -2.01 -1.78
N GLN A 131 5.13 -2.55 -3.00
CA GLN A 131 4.15 -2.15 -3.99
C GLN A 131 2.72 -2.45 -3.54
N GLN A 132 2.48 -3.60 -2.91
CA GLN A 132 1.15 -3.93 -2.38
C GLN A 132 0.76 -2.98 -1.25
N GLN A 133 1.67 -2.66 -0.35
CA GLN A 133 1.45 -1.68 0.71
C GLN A 133 1.11 -0.29 0.15
N ALA A 134 1.81 0.15 -0.90
CA ALA A 134 1.51 1.40 -1.61
C ALA A 134 0.15 1.35 -2.33
N LEU A 135 -0.20 0.22 -2.96
CA LEU A 135 -1.50 0.04 -3.60
C LEU A 135 -2.65 0.07 -2.59
N PHE A 136 -2.47 -0.55 -1.43
CA PHE A 136 -3.43 -0.47 -0.32
C PHE A 136 -3.58 0.95 0.19
N LEU A 137 -2.47 1.67 0.41
CA LEU A 137 -2.51 3.09 0.79
C LEU A 137 -3.28 3.90 -0.27
N GLN A 138 -2.95 3.74 -1.55
CA GLN A 138 -3.59 4.45 -2.64
C GLN A 138 -5.11 4.19 -2.69
N ALA A 139 -5.53 2.95 -2.47
CA ALA A 139 -6.95 2.60 -2.36
C ALA A 139 -7.63 3.24 -1.13
N GLN A 140 -6.95 3.26 0.03
CA GLN A 140 -7.42 3.94 1.25
C GLN A 140 -7.47 5.47 1.12
N LEU A 141 -6.74 6.05 0.17
CA LEU A 141 -6.76 7.47 -0.13
C LEU A 141 -7.87 7.85 -1.13
N GLY A 142 -8.72 6.90 -1.51
CA GLY A 142 -9.84 7.15 -2.41
C GLY A 142 -9.55 6.96 -3.90
N ASP A 143 -8.49 6.24 -4.27
CA ASP A 143 -8.26 5.95 -5.69
C ASP A 143 -9.05 4.72 -6.15
N LYS A 144 -10.10 4.97 -6.94
CA LYS A 144 -11.00 3.93 -7.45
C LYS A 144 -10.29 2.86 -8.28
N ASN A 145 -9.32 3.27 -9.09
CA ASN A 145 -8.54 2.35 -9.93
C ASN A 145 -7.57 1.50 -9.10
N ALA A 146 -6.97 2.06 -8.06
CA ALA A 146 -6.14 1.34 -7.11
C ALA A 146 -6.97 0.30 -6.35
N PHE A 147 -8.17 0.68 -5.89
CA PHE A 147 -9.08 -0.25 -5.25
C PHE A 147 -9.44 -1.42 -6.16
N LYS A 148 -9.79 -1.15 -7.43
CA LYS A 148 -10.01 -2.20 -8.44
C LYS A 148 -8.76 -3.06 -8.65
N SER A 149 -7.58 -2.45 -8.68
CA SER A 149 -6.30 -3.14 -8.91
C SER A 149 -5.94 -4.11 -7.78
N LEU A 150 -6.48 -3.96 -6.56
CA LEU A 150 -6.36 -4.97 -5.52
C LEU A 150 -6.98 -6.32 -5.94
N GLY A 151 -8.08 -6.27 -6.69
CA GLY A 151 -8.72 -7.46 -7.27
C GLY A 151 -7.90 -8.04 -8.42
N LEU A 152 -7.34 -7.17 -9.26
CA LEU A 152 -6.47 -7.58 -10.37
C LEU A 152 -5.18 -8.26 -9.86
N ALA A 153 -4.61 -7.76 -8.76
CA ALA A 153 -3.38 -8.25 -8.17
C ALA A 153 -3.43 -9.75 -7.80
N VAL A 154 -4.60 -10.27 -7.46
CA VAL A 154 -4.80 -11.68 -7.09
C VAL A 154 -5.27 -12.57 -8.25
N LEU A 155 -5.26 -12.10 -9.51
CA LEU A 155 -5.75 -12.87 -10.67
C LEU A 155 -4.64 -13.36 -11.59
N CYS A 156 -4.64 -14.66 -11.88
CA CYS A 156 -3.85 -15.28 -12.97
C CYS A 156 -2.39 -14.81 -13.00
N SER A 157 -1.89 -14.34 -14.14
CA SER A 157 -0.52 -13.83 -14.35
C SER A 157 -0.15 -12.69 -13.39
N ASN A 158 -1.09 -11.83 -13.00
CA ASN A 158 -0.82 -10.73 -12.07
C ASN A 158 -0.49 -11.22 -10.66
N SER A 159 -1.08 -12.34 -10.22
CA SER A 159 -0.76 -12.94 -8.92
C SER A 159 0.70 -13.40 -8.86
N PHE A 160 1.27 -13.86 -9.98
CA PHE A 160 2.70 -14.18 -10.07
C PHE A 160 3.58 -12.92 -10.04
N LEU A 161 3.18 -11.86 -10.76
CA LEU A 161 3.89 -10.57 -10.74
C LEU A 161 3.91 -9.95 -9.35
N THR A 162 2.79 -9.97 -8.64
CA THR A 162 2.64 -9.40 -7.29
C THR A 162 3.04 -10.35 -6.17
N GLY A 163 3.31 -11.62 -6.47
CA GLY A 163 3.68 -12.64 -5.48
C GLY A 163 2.54 -13.02 -4.56
N GLN A 164 1.30 -12.85 -5.01
CA GLN A 164 0.10 -13.21 -4.28
C GLN A 164 -0.43 -14.57 -4.72
N HIS A 165 -1.22 -15.20 -3.85
CA HIS A 165 -1.96 -16.40 -4.22
C HIS A 165 -3.09 -16.06 -5.19
N TRP A 166 -3.19 -16.81 -6.28
CA TRP A 166 -4.30 -16.66 -7.22
C TRP A 166 -5.63 -16.98 -6.53
N ASN A 167 -6.49 -15.98 -6.38
CA ASN A 167 -7.75 -16.12 -5.65
C ASN A 167 -8.92 -15.42 -6.37
N LYS A 168 -9.66 -16.22 -7.16
CA LYS A 168 -10.83 -15.74 -7.91
C LYS A 168 -11.96 -15.24 -7.02
N LEU A 169 -12.20 -15.88 -5.86
CA LEU A 169 -13.26 -15.50 -4.94
C LEU A 169 -12.96 -14.12 -4.33
N ARG A 170 -11.73 -13.90 -3.87
CA ARG A 170 -11.28 -12.60 -3.36
C ARG A 170 -11.35 -11.52 -4.43
N ALA A 171 -10.92 -11.81 -5.65
CA ALA A 171 -11.04 -10.88 -6.77
C ALA A 171 -12.51 -10.48 -7.01
N LYS A 172 -13.42 -11.46 -7.05
CA LYS A 172 -14.85 -11.21 -7.20
C LYS A 172 -15.40 -10.33 -6.08
N MET A 173 -15.07 -10.61 -4.83
CA MET A 173 -15.49 -9.77 -3.70
C MET A 173 -15.01 -8.32 -3.86
N ILE A 174 -13.76 -8.11 -4.26
CA ILE A 174 -13.21 -6.76 -4.48
C ILE A 174 -13.92 -6.05 -5.63
N TYR A 175 -14.21 -6.76 -6.72
CA TYR A 175 -14.94 -6.20 -7.85
C TYR A 175 -16.40 -5.89 -7.52
N ASP A 176 -17.10 -6.77 -6.81
CA ASP A 176 -18.47 -6.52 -6.36
C ASP A 176 -18.52 -5.28 -5.44
N LEU A 177 -17.54 -5.12 -4.53
CA LEU A 177 -17.39 -3.89 -3.73
C LEU A 177 -17.10 -2.65 -4.59
N HIS A 178 -16.20 -2.77 -5.57
CA HIS A 178 -15.83 -1.67 -6.47
C HIS A 178 -17.00 -1.22 -7.36
N ASP A 179 -17.75 -2.17 -7.92
CA ASP A 179 -18.77 -1.88 -8.93
C ASP A 179 -20.08 -1.41 -8.29
N TYR A 180 -20.45 -1.94 -7.12
CA TYR A 180 -21.76 -1.68 -6.51
C TYR A 180 -21.72 -0.89 -5.20
N HIS A 181 -20.57 -0.83 -4.51
CA HIS A 181 -20.48 -0.26 -3.16
C HIS A 181 -19.38 0.78 -2.96
N TYR A 182 -18.61 1.12 -4.00
CA TYR A 182 -17.40 1.93 -3.85
C TYR A 182 -17.65 3.26 -3.13
N GLU A 183 -18.66 4.02 -3.57
CA GLU A 183 -18.99 5.32 -2.95
C GLU A 183 -19.39 5.18 -1.48
N SER A 184 -19.99 4.04 -1.07
CA SER A 184 -20.35 3.80 0.33
C SER A 184 -19.18 3.43 1.24
N LEU A 185 -18.02 3.09 0.64
CA LEU A 185 -16.80 2.76 1.39
C LEU A 185 -16.01 4.01 1.78
N LEU A 186 -16.24 5.12 1.08
CA LEU A 186 -15.52 6.37 1.30
C LEU A 186 -16.12 7.17 2.46
N ASP A 187 -15.25 7.82 3.21
CA ASP A 187 -15.62 8.82 4.20
C ASP A 187 -15.95 10.19 3.57
N GLU A 188 -16.28 11.17 4.41
CA GLU A 188 -16.63 12.54 3.99
C GLU A 188 -15.52 13.26 3.20
N PHE A 189 -14.27 12.79 3.25
CA PHE A 189 -13.13 13.33 2.50
C PHE A 189 -12.80 12.52 1.24
N GLY A 190 -13.59 11.48 0.95
CA GLY A 190 -13.40 10.57 -0.16
C GLY A 190 -12.31 9.53 0.08
N MET A 191 -12.04 9.14 1.34
CA MET A 191 -11.05 8.10 1.72
C MET A 191 -11.70 6.84 2.28
#